data_AF-A0A7X7KT81-F1
#
_entry.id   AF-A0A7X7KT81-F1
#
_cell.length_a   1.000
_cell.length_b   1.000
_cell.length_c   1.000
_cell.angle_alpha   90.00
_cell.angle_beta   90.00
_cell.angle_gamma   90.00
#
_symmetry.space_group_name_H-M   'P 1'
#
loop_
_entity.id
_entity.type
_entity.pdbx_description
1 polymer ?
#
loop_
_entity_poly.entity_id
_entity_poly.type
_entity_poly.pdbx_seq_one_letter_code
_entity_poly.pdbx_strand_id
1 'polypeptide(L)'
;MELPERIPQGDMPGDKIEIGEAHIRKADVIFPELVRQLIEVVPENPAKRAVVTVCGGSGVGKSELASILSYYLNQNGIGSYTLSGDNYPRRIPLYNDAERLHLFRQGGMRALAAAEVLTPERVELVQQWQREAIDAEPRHLADHPWYAAYLAGGRQALEGYLGTDKEIDFAEVEQIVRQFKDGQEQIWLKRMGRDEASLWYEKVDFGPVQVLIIEWTHGNSDGYRGVDIPILLNSTPQETLAHRRSRNRDGAIDSAFTTLVLEIEQRLLQTQAPKARIIVAKDGTLLSYADYVKQMHESEG
;
A
#
# COMPACT_ATOMS: atom_id res chain seq x y z
N MET A 1 23.48 -5.68 12.66
CA MET A 1 23.22 -5.80 14.12
C MET A 1 22.42 -7.08 14.33
N GLU A 2 22.71 -7.89 15.35
CA GLU A 2 21.90 -9.09 15.60
C GLU A 2 20.55 -8.65 16.16
N LEU A 3 19.45 -9.00 15.48
CA LEU A 3 18.10 -8.65 15.93
C LEU A 3 17.65 -9.64 17.02
N PRO A 4 16.98 -9.17 18.09
CA PRO A 4 16.34 -10.07 19.03
C PRO A 4 15.18 -10.82 18.35
N GLU A 5 14.79 -11.96 18.93
CA GLU A 5 13.72 -12.82 18.39
C GLU A 5 12.40 -12.08 18.18
N ARG A 6 12.14 -11.02 18.96
CA ARG A 6 10.99 -10.13 18.79
C ARG A 6 11.41 -8.68 18.92
N ILE A 7 11.00 -7.88 17.94
CA ILE A 7 11.07 -6.42 17.96
C ILE A 7 9.66 -5.82 17.92
N PRO A 8 9.48 -4.57 18.38
CA PRO A 8 8.22 -3.85 18.18
C PRO A 8 7.80 -3.84 16.71
N GLN A 9 6.52 -4.05 16.46
CA GLN A 9 5.92 -4.12 15.13
C GLN A 9 5.01 -2.90 14.89
N GLY A 10 4.48 -2.78 13.67
CA GLY A 10 3.44 -1.79 13.37
C GLY A 10 2.18 -1.95 14.23
N ASP A 11 1.34 -0.93 14.25
CA ASP A 11 0.17 -0.83 15.12
C ASP A 11 -1.14 -1.36 14.49
N MET A 12 -1.03 -2.15 13.42
CA MET A 12 -2.18 -2.82 12.80
C MET A 12 -2.60 -4.05 13.63
N PRO A 13 -3.86 -4.12 14.11
CA PRO A 13 -4.31 -5.25 14.92
C PRO A 13 -4.27 -6.59 14.19
N GLY A 14 -3.62 -7.59 14.81
CA GLY A 14 -3.60 -8.97 14.31
C GLY A 14 -2.58 -9.24 13.20
N ASP A 15 -1.82 -8.23 12.79
CA ASP A 15 -0.72 -8.41 11.85
C ASP A 15 0.39 -9.26 12.46
N LYS A 16 1.01 -10.07 11.59
CA LYS A 16 2.15 -10.91 11.91
C LYS A 16 3.19 -10.68 10.83
N ILE A 17 4.37 -10.25 11.23
CA ILE A 17 5.51 -10.09 10.32
C ILE A 17 6.51 -11.21 10.54
N GLU A 18 7.13 -11.65 9.45
CA GLU A 18 8.22 -12.63 9.48
C GLU A 18 9.51 -11.96 8.99
N ILE A 19 10.39 -11.63 9.92
CA ILE A 19 11.65 -10.98 9.61
C ILE A 19 12.70 -12.04 9.26
N GLY A 20 13.06 -12.13 7.98
CA GLY A 20 14.18 -12.92 7.50
C GLY A 20 15.43 -12.07 7.20
N GLU A 21 16.55 -12.74 6.95
CA GLU A 21 17.84 -12.07 6.69
C GLU A 21 17.80 -11.08 5.52
N ALA A 22 16.97 -11.35 4.50
CA ALA A 22 16.83 -10.43 3.36
C ALA A 22 16.27 -9.07 3.80
N HIS A 23 15.34 -9.04 4.78
CA HIS A 23 14.81 -7.80 5.34
C HIS A 23 15.89 -7.06 6.14
N ILE A 24 16.70 -7.79 6.92
CA ILE A 24 17.81 -7.22 7.69
C ILE A 24 18.86 -6.60 6.78
N ARG A 25 19.32 -7.33 5.75
CA ARG A 25 20.29 -6.82 4.78
C ARG A 25 19.78 -5.56 4.09
N LYS A 26 18.50 -5.54 3.71
CA LYS A 26 17.87 -4.35 3.12
C LYS A 26 17.84 -3.19 4.10
N ALA A 27 17.48 -3.42 5.36
CA ALA A 27 17.50 -2.39 6.40
C ALA A 27 18.91 -1.84 6.65
N ASP A 28 19.93 -2.70 6.67
CA ASP A 28 21.33 -2.32 6.88
C ASP A 28 21.86 -1.39 5.77
N VAL A 29 21.34 -1.53 4.55
CA VAL A 29 21.65 -0.64 3.43
C VAL A 29 20.87 0.68 3.52
N ILE A 30 19.59 0.64 3.90
CA ILE A 30 18.72 1.82 3.95
C ILE A 30 19.05 2.73 5.14
N PHE A 31 19.34 2.13 6.30
CA PHE A 31 19.44 2.86 7.56
C PHE A 31 20.51 3.97 7.56
N PRO A 32 21.72 3.79 7.02
CA PRO A 32 22.71 4.88 6.94
C PRO A 32 22.20 6.07 6.11
N GLU A 33 21.55 5.81 4.99
CA GLU A 33 20.99 6.87 4.13
C GLU A 33 19.80 7.56 4.80
N LEU A 34 18.93 6.80 5.48
CA LEU A 34 17.84 7.35 6.28
C LEU A 34 18.36 8.28 7.38
N VAL A 35 19.38 7.84 8.15
CA VAL A 35 19.97 8.66 9.21
C VAL A 35 20.60 9.93 8.63
N ARG A 36 21.30 9.84 7.49
CA ARG A 36 21.86 11.02 6.81
C ARG A 36 20.79 12.08 6.51
N GLN A 37 19.65 11.65 5.97
CA GLN A 37 18.54 12.58 5.69
C GLN A 37 17.82 13.07 6.95
N LEU A 38 17.70 12.24 7.99
CA LEU A 38 17.12 12.65 9.27
C LEU A 38 17.94 13.74 9.96
N ILE A 39 19.28 13.71 9.85
CA ILE A 39 20.17 14.77 10.37
C ILE A 39 19.84 16.13 9.73
N GLU A 40 19.40 16.14 8.48
CA GLU A 40 19.02 17.36 7.76
C GLU A 40 17.58 17.80 8.12
N VAL A 41 16.63 16.87 8.12
CA VAL A 41 15.19 17.16 8.27
C VAL A 41 14.77 17.44 9.71
N VAL A 42 15.24 16.66 10.69
CA VAL A 42 14.78 16.77 12.08
C VAL A 42 15.00 18.18 12.65
N PRO A 43 16.15 18.86 12.41
CA PRO A 43 16.35 20.22 12.89
C PRO A 43 15.40 21.27 12.30
N GLU A 44 14.87 21.06 11.08
CA GLU A 44 13.97 22.01 10.40
C GLU A 44 12.61 22.12 11.09
N ASN A 45 12.16 21.06 11.75
CA ASN A 45 10.93 21.06 12.53
C ASN A 45 11.19 21.64 13.95
N PRO A 46 10.41 22.64 14.42
CA PRO A 46 10.59 23.22 15.75
C PRO A 46 10.48 22.22 16.91
N ALA A 47 9.61 21.21 16.77
CA ALA A 47 9.44 20.14 17.75
C ALA A 47 10.47 19.00 17.61
N LYS A 48 11.42 19.12 16.66
CA LYS A 48 12.42 18.09 16.34
C LYS A 48 11.80 16.75 15.96
N ARG A 49 10.75 16.79 15.15
CA ARG A 49 9.99 15.64 14.67
C ARG A 49 10.13 15.47 13.16
N ALA A 50 10.27 14.23 12.71
CA ALA A 50 10.30 13.87 11.30
C ALA A 50 9.36 12.71 10.97
N VAL A 51 8.75 12.75 9.79
CA VAL A 51 7.86 11.70 9.29
C VAL A 51 8.53 10.99 8.12
N VAL A 52 8.68 9.67 8.26
CA VAL A 52 9.22 8.77 7.25
C VAL A 52 8.08 7.89 6.78
N THR A 53 7.99 7.60 5.49
CA THR A 53 7.08 6.55 5.02
C THR A 53 7.85 5.43 4.34
N VAL A 54 7.39 4.20 4.55
CA VAL A 54 7.83 3.02 3.81
C VAL A 54 6.67 2.56 2.95
N CYS A 55 6.77 2.80 1.64
CA CYS A 55 5.72 2.49 0.68
C CYS A 55 6.19 1.46 -0.36
N GLY A 56 5.22 0.82 -1.03
CA GLY A 56 5.46 -0.27 -1.97
C GLY A 56 4.28 -1.23 -2.05
N GLY A 57 4.34 -2.16 -3.01
CA GLY A 57 3.26 -3.11 -3.26
C GLY A 57 2.94 -4.02 -2.07
N SER A 58 1.80 -4.70 -2.11
CA SER A 58 1.50 -5.73 -1.12
C SER A 58 2.53 -6.86 -1.16
N GLY A 59 3.08 -7.23 0.00
CA GLY A 59 4.06 -8.32 0.14
C GLY A 59 5.52 -7.98 -0.17
N VAL A 60 5.88 -6.71 -0.40
CA VAL A 60 7.29 -6.31 -0.68
C VAL A 60 8.17 -6.16 0.57
N GLY A 61 7.61 -6.38 1.77
CA GLY A 61 8.33 -6.31 3.05
C GLY A 61 8.25 -4.96 3.77
N LYS A 62 7.18 -4.17 3.57
CA LYS A 62 7.01 -2.84 4.18
C LYS A 62 7.01 -2.91 5.70
N SER A 63 6.14 -3.76 6.26
CA SER A 63 5.91 -3.88 7.70
C SER A 63 7.16 -4.43 8.41
N GLU A 64 7.84 -5.40 7.80
CA GLU A 64 9.13 -5.93 8.26
C GLU A 64 10.19 -4.83 8.29
N LEU A 65 10.37 -4.13 7.17
CA LEU A 65 11.40 -3.11 7.07
C LEU A 65 11.13 -1.94 8.02
N ALA A 66 9.89 -1.46 8.10
CA ALA A 66 9.52 -0.38 9.01
C ALA A 66 9.78 -0.75 10.47
N SER A 67 9.50 -2.00 10.84
CA SER A 67 9.79 -2.52 12.20
C SER A 67 11.29 -2.55 12.49
N ILE A 68 12.11 -3.01 11.53
CA ILE A 68 13.58 -3.05 11.69
C ILE A 68 14.16 -1.63 11.77
N LEU A 69 13.75 -0.72 10.88
CA LEU A 69 14.22 0.67 10.91
C LEU A 69 13.81 1.38 12.21
N SER A 70 12.58 1.18 12.67
CA SER A 70 12.10 1.71 13.95
C SER A 70 12.91 1.16 15.12
N TYR A 71 13.19 -0.15 15.12
CA TYR A 71 14.06 -0.78 16.11
C TYR A 71 15.48 -0.17 16.09
N TYR A 72 16.09 0.01 14.91
CA TYR A 72 17.41 0.62 14.77
C TYR A 72 17.44 2.05 15.32
N LEU A 73 16.44 2.89 15.01
CA LEU A 73 16.33 4.24 15.55
C LEU A 73 16.22 4.23 17.09
N ASN A 74 15.42 3.31 17.64
CA ASN A 74 15.25 3.16 19.08
C ASN A 74 16.55 2.71 19.79
N GLN A 75 17.29 1.75 19.22
CA GLN A 75 18.58 1.33 19.78
C GLN A 75 19.64 2.43 19.77
N ASN A 76 19.51 3.40 18.86
CA ASN A 76 20.39 4.56 18.77
C ASN A 76 19.86 5.79 19.55
N GLY A 77 18.83 5.62 20.39
CA GLY A 77 18.32 6.68 21.28
C GLY A 77 17.54 7.80 20.57
N ILE A 78 17.16 7.63 19.31
CA ILE A 78 16.40 8.64 18.55
C ILE A 78 14.92 8.59 18.94
N GLY A 79 14.38 7.39 19.16
CA GLY A 79 12.95 7.21 19.45
C GLY A 79 12.11 7.18 18.18
N SER A 80 11.39 6.09 17.98
CA SER A 80 10.59 5.84 16.78
C SER A 80 9.29 5.09 17.08
N TYR A 81 8.24 5.44 16.34
CA TYR A 81 6.95 4.76 16.35
C TYR A 81 6.58 4.31 14.93
N THR A 82 6.03 3.11 14.79
CA THR A 82 5.58 2.55 13.51
C THR A 82 4.06 2.57 13.43
N LEU A 83 3.52 3.47 12.61
CA LEU A 83 2.10 3.58 12.29
C LEU A 83 1.81 2.79 11.01
N SER A 84 0.78 1.94 11.04
CA SER A 84 0.24 1.29 9.85
C SER A 84 -0.84 2.16 9.23
N GLY A 85 -0.66 2.50 7.95
CA GLY A 85 -1.70 3.20 7.19
C GLY A 85 -2.94 2.34 6.91
N ASP A 86 -2.85 1.01 7.09
CA ASP A 86 -3.95 0.07 6.83
C ASP A 86 -5.05 0.15 7.91
N ASN A 87 -4.81 0.88 9.00
CA ASN A 87 -5.86 1.29 9.93
C ASN A 87 -6.81 2.34 9.32
N TYR A 88 -6.43 3.09 8.28
CA TYR A 88 -7.11 4.29 7.81
C TYR A 88 -7.95 4.22 6.51
N PRO A 89 -8.37 3.06 5.98
CA PRO A 89 -9.49 3.00 5.04
C PRO A 89 -10.79 3.56 5.63
N ARG A 90 -11.71 3.99 4.76
CA ARG A 90 -13.09 4.41 5.12
C ARG A 90 -13.96 3.24 5.60
N ARG A 91 -13.54 2.01 5.29
CA ARG A 91 -14.30 0.77 5.52
C ARG A 91 -13.36 -0.32 6.05
N ILE A 92 -13.87 -1.19 6.91
CA ILE A 92 -13.16 -2.43 7.27
C ILE A 92 -12.86 -3.28 6.03
N PRO A 93 -11.85 -4.18 6.07
CA PRO A 93 -11.40 -4.93 4.90
C PRO A 93 -12.52 -5.63 4.12
N LEU A 94 -13.43 -6.33 4.83
CA LEU A 94 -14.55 -7.05 4.21
C LEU A 94 -15.43 -6.13 3.36
N TYR A 95 -15.77 -4.95 3.86
CA TYR A 95 -16.64 -4.00 3.17
C TYR A 95 -15.90 -3.20 2.12
N ASN A 96 -14.60 -2.97 2.30
CA ASN A 96 -13.80 -2.35 1.27
C ASN A 96 -13.70 -3.26 0.03
N ASP A 97 -13.45 -4.55 0.22
CA ASP A 97 -13.39 -5.52 -0.89
C ASP A 97 -14.76 -5.68 -1.57
N ALA A 98 -15.86 -5.68 -0.81
CA ALA A 98 -17.21 -5.68 -1.36
C ALA A 98 -17.50 -4.42 -2.19
N GLU A 99 -17.08 -3.24 -1.72
CA GLU A 99 -17.25 -1.97 -2.44
C GLU A 99 -16.45 -1.95 -3.74
N ARG A 100 -15.18 -2.38 -3.71
CA ARG A 100 -14.34 -2.52 -4.92
C ARG A 100 -15.04 -3.39 -5.96
N LEU A 101 -15.54 -4.56 -5.56
CA LEU A 101 -16.24 -5.47 -6.48
C LEU A 101 -17.56 -4.88 -6.99
N HIS A 102 -18.32 -4.21 -6.12
CA HIS A 102 -19.55 -3.52 -6.50
C HIS A 102 -19.29 -2.46 -7.57
N LEU A 103 -18.30 -1.59 -7.37
CA LEU A 103 -17.95 -0.51 -8.29
C LEU A 103 -17.47 -1.04 -9.63
N PHE A 104 -16.64 -2.10 -9.64
CA PHE A 104 -16.24 -2.78 -10.86
C PHE A 104 -17.44 -3.27 -11.68
N ARG A 105 -18.35 -4.01 -11.04
CA ARG A 105 -19.54 -4.57 -11.69
C ARG A 105 -20.49 -3.48 -12.18
N GLN A 106 -20.72 -2.47 -11.35
CA GLN A 106 -21.56 -1.33 -11.71
C GLN A 106 -20.97 -0.55 -12.89
N GLY A 107 -19.66 -0.30 -12.88
CA GLY A 107 -18.94 0.35 -13.98
C GLY A 107 -19.04 -0.42 -15.28
N GLY A 108 -18.85 -1.74 -15.21
CA GLY A 108 -18.97 -2.61 -16.38
C GLY A 108 -20.39 -2.62 -16.97
N MET A 109 -21.43 -2.76 -16.14
CA MET A 109 -22.81 -2.72 -16.62
C MET A 109 -23.18 -1.36 -17.21
N ARG A 110 -22.72 -0.26 -16.61
CA ARG A 110 -22.92 1.10 -17.16
C ARG A 110 -22.25 1.25 -18.53
N ALA A 111 -21.04 0.73 -18.70
CA ALA A 111 -20.33 0.81 -19.97
C ALA A 111 -21.01 -0.02 -21.07
N LEU A 112 -21.53 -1.20 -20.75
CA LEU A 112 -22.32 -1.99 -21.70
C LEU A 112 -23.60 -1.25 -22.13
N ALA A 113 -24.27 -0.58 -21.19
CA ALA A 113 -25.45 0.23 -21.50
C ALA A 113 -25.09 1.42 -22.41
N ALA A 114 -24.02 2.13 -22.09
CA ALA A 114 -23.55 3.29 -22.86
C ALA A 114 -23.07 2.93 -24.27
N ALA A 115 -22.54 1.72 -24.44
CA ALA A 115 -22.15 1.19 -25.74
C ALA A 115 -23.32 0.60 -26.56
N GLU A 116 -24.56 0.66 -26.04
CA GLU A 116 -25.77 0.13 -26.68
C GLU A 116 -25.69 -1.37 -27.04
N VAL A 117 -24.93 -2.15 -26.24
CA VAL A 117 -24.73 -3.59 -26.47
C VAL A 117 -25.48 -4.48 -25.47
N LEU A 118 -26.25 -3.93 -24.54
CA LEU A 118 -27.04 -4.74 -23.61
C LEU A 118 -28.24 -5.39 -24.29
N THR A 119 -28.36 -6.71 -24.13
CA THR A 119 -29.57 -7.49 -24.42
C THR A 119 -29.91 -8.35 -23.20
N PRO A 120 -31.16 -8.83 -23.03
CA PRO A 120 -31.52 -9.71 -21.92
C PRO A 120 -30.59 -10.93 -21.80
N GLU A 121 -30.21 -11.54 -22.92
CA GLU A 121 -29.32 -12.71 -22.96
C GLU A 121 -27.90 -12.37 -22.48
N ARG A 122 -27.38 -11.20 -22.88
CA ARG A 122 -26.06 -10.73 -22.41
C ARG A 122 -26.09 -10.39 -20.93
N VAL A 123 -27.17 -9.79 -20.44
CA VAL A 123 -27.35 -9.50 -19.01
C VAL A 123 -27.32 -10.79 -18.19
N GLU A 124 -28.07 -11.81 -18.62
CA GLU A 124 -28.08 -13.12 -17.95
C GLU A 124 -26.69 -13.77 -17.94
N LEU A 125 -25.98 -13.72 -19.05
CA LEU A 125 -24.62 -14.26 -19.17
C LEU A 125 -23.62 -13.54 -18.24
N VAL A 126 -23.64 -12.20 -18.20
CA VAL A 126 -22.78 -11.44 -17.28
C VAL A 126 -23.13 -11.75 -15.82
N GLN A 127 -24.42 -11.84 -15.48
CA GLN A 127 -24.85 -12.21 -14.13
C GLN A 127 -24.40 -13.61 -13.75
N GLN A 128 -24.38 -14.55 -14.69
CA GLN A 128 -23.81 -15.88 -14.44
C GLN A 128 -22.32 -15.77 -14.08
N TRP A 129 -21.51 -15.07 -14.88
CA TRP A 129 -20.09 -14.88 -14.58
C TRP A 129 -19.84 -14.14 -13.25
N GLN A 130 -20.71 -13.21 -12.87
CA GLN A 130 -20.65 -12.53 -11.57
C GLN A 130 -20.90 -13.48 -10.40
N ARG A 131 -21.85 -14.41 -10.52
CA ARG A 131 -22.13 -15.44 -9.50
C ARG A 131 -20.97 -16.43 -9.37
N GLU A 132 -20.35 -16.76 -10.50
CA GLU A 132 -19.18 -17.64 -10.57
C GLU A 132 -17.86 -16.93 -10.20
N ALA A 133 -17.90 -15.61 -9.97
CA ALA A 133 -16.75 -14.75 -9.68
C ALA A 133 -15.64 -14.80 -10.75
N ILE A 134 -16.04 -14.99 -12.00
CA ILE A 134 -15.16 -15.00 -13.18
C ILE A 134 -15.40 -13.80 -14.10
N ASP A 135 -16.18 -12.81 -13.66
CA ASP A 135 -16.58 -11.64 -14.46
C ASP A 135 -15.43 -10.67 -14.79
N ALA A 136 -14.28 -10.79 -14.12
CA ALA A 136 -13.07 -10.03 -14.42
C ALA A 136 -12.11 -10.76 -15.39
N GLU A 137 -12.42 -11.98 -15.82
CA GLU A 137 -11.48 -12.78 -16.61
C GLU A 137 -11.43 -12.34 -18.08
N PRO A 138 -10.24 -11.99 -18.62
CA PRO A 138 -10.11 -11.56 -20.02
C PRO A 138 -10.46 -12.64 -21.05
N ARG A 139 -10.49 -13.94 -20.65
CA ARG A 139 -10.76 -15.05 -21.57
C ARG A 139 -12.13 -14.96 -22.24
N HIS A 140 -13.10 -14.29 -21.61
CA HIS A 140 -14.44 -14.08 -22.18
C HIS A 140 -14.40 -13.29 -23.50
N LEU A 141 -13.36 -12.49 -23.73
CA LEU A 141 -13.21 -11.70 -24.95
C LEU A 141 -13.04 -12.54 -26.22
N ALA A 142 -12.56 -13.78 -26.11
CA ALA A 142 -12.37 -14.67 -27.25
C ALA A 142 -13.70 -14.99 -27.94
N ASP A 143 -14.73 -15.27 -27.14
CA ASP A 143 -16.07 -15.65 -27.63
C ASP A 143 -17.05 -14.47 -27.60
N HIS A 144 -16.75 -13.43 -26.82
CA HIS A 144 -17.64 -12.30 -26.57
C HIS A 144 -16.94 -10.94 -26.70
N PRO A 145 -16.59 -10.47 -27.93
CA PRO A 145 -15.89 -9.20 -28.13
C PRO A 145 -16.59 -7.96 -27.54
N TRP A 146 -17.93 -7.98 -27.45
CA TRP A 146 -18.73 -6.93 -26.82
C TRP A 146 -18.41 -6.75 -25.32
N TYR A 147 -17.85 -7.76 -24.67
CA TYR A 147 -17.51 -7.73 -23.25
C TYR A 147 -16.30 -6.84 -22.94
N ALA A 148 -15.53 -6.42 -23.95
CA ALA A 148 -14.45 -5.45 -23.79
C ALA A 148 -14.91 -4.16 -23.10
N ALA A 149 -16.13 -3.69 -23.42
CA ALA A 149 -16.72 -2.52 -22.78
C ALA A 149 -16.98 -2.73 -21.28
N TYR A 150 -17.41 -3.93 -20.87
CA TYR A 150 -17.62 -4.26 -19.45
C TYR A 150 -16.31 -4.20 -18.67
N LEU A 151 -15.26 -4.87 -19.16
CA LEU A 151 -13.96 -4.88 -18.50
C LEU A 151 -13.34 -3.47 -18.42
N ALA A 152 -13.42 -2.70 -19.49
CA ALA A 152 -12.93 -1.32 -19.53
C ALA A 152 -13.70 -0.41 -18.54
N GLY A 153 -15.04 -0.49 -18.54
CA GLY A 153 -15.89 0.28 -17.63
C GLY A 153 -15.67 -0.08 -16.17
N GLY A 154 -15.50 -1.37 -15.87
CA GLY A 154 -15.20 -1.83 -14.52
C GLY A 154 -13.83 -1.36 -14.04
N ARG A 155 -12.80 -1.43 -14.90
CA ARG A 155 -11.47 -0.90 -14.60
C ARG A 155 -11.50 0.61 -14.33
N GLN A 156 -12.17 1.39 -15.17
CA GLN A 156 -12.31 2.83 -15.00
C GLN A 156 -13.01 3.17 -13.68
N ALA A 157 -14.05 2.42 -13.30
CA ALA A 157 -14.74 2.63 -12.03
C ALA A 157 -13.84 2.34 -10.81
N LEU A 158 -13.04 1.27 -10.88
CA LEU A 158 -12.05 0.95 -9.84
C LEU A 158 -10.96 2.02 -9.72
N GLU A 159 -10.43 2.51 -10.84
CA GLU A 159 -9.43 3.58 -10.84
C GLU A 159 -9.94 4.89 -10.23
N GLY A 160 -11.26 5.15 -10.32
CA GLY A 160 -11.91 6.28 -9.67
C GLY A 160 -12.16 6.09 -8.17
N TYR A 161 -11.75 4.97 -7.59
CA TYR A 161 -11.92 4.61 -6.17
C TYR A 161 -10.58 4.26 -5.49
N LEU A 162 -9.81 3.34 -6.07
CA LEU A 162 -8.58 2.81 -5.48
C LEU A 162 -7.55 3.91 -5.22
N GLY A 163 -7.05 3.98 -3.98
CA GLY A 163 -6.07 4.97 -3.55
C GLY A 163 -6.58 6.42 -3.52
N THR A 164 -7.90 6.63 -3.58
CA THR A 164 -8.53 7.96 -3.50
C THR A 164 -9.14 8.20 -2.11
N ASP A 165 -9.61 9.43 -1.86
CA ASP A 165 -10.33 9.84 -0.65
C ASP A 165 -11.68 9.12 -0.41
N LYS A 166 -12.20 8.46 -1.46
CA LYS A 166 -13.39 7.58 -1.39
C LYS A 166 -13.09 6.24 -0.73
N GLU A 167 -11.86 5.76 -0.87
CA GLU A 167 -11.39 4.52 -0.26
C GLU A 167 -10.69 4.79 1.08
N ILE A 168 -9.89 5.85 1.13
CA ILE A 168 -8.94 6.12 2.19
C ILE A 168 -9.30 7.41 2.93
N ASP A 169 -9.20 7.41 4.25
CA ASP A 169 -9.34 8.61 5.06
C ASP A 169 -7.99 9.32 5.25
N PHE A 170 -7.49 9.93 4.17
CA PHE A 170 -6.22 10.64 4.22
C PHE A 170 -6.21 11.79 5.24
N ALA A 171 -7.35 12.44 5.46
CA ALA A 171 -7.47 13.55 6.38
C ALA A 171 -7.14 13.15 7.83
N GLU A 172 -7.54 11.94 8.25
CA GLU A 172 -7.23 11.43 9.57
C GLU A 172 -5.71 11.19 9.76
N VAL A 173 -5.05 10.62 8.75
CA VAL A 173 -3.59 10.40 8.77
C VAL A 173 -2.84 11.74 8.75
N GLU A 174 -3.26 12.69 7.92
CA GLU A 174 -2.67 14.03 7.89
C GLU A 174 -2.83 14.77 9.22
N GLN A 175 -3.96 14.59 9.90
CA GLN A 175 -4.18 15.17 11.22
C GLN A 175 -3.20 14.58 12.24
N ILE A 176 -2.99 13.25 12.24
CA ILE A 176 -2.00 12.60 13.12
C ILE A 176 -0.60 13.13 12.85
N VAL A 177 -0.21 13.23 11.57
CA VAL A 177 1.09 13.76 11.16
C VAL A 177 1.27 15.21 11.60
N ARG A 178 0.24 16.03 11.44
CA ARG A 178 0.27 17.42 11.90
C ARG A 178 0.43 17.51 13.42
N GLN A 179 -0.37 16.77 14.18
CA GLN A 179 -0.30 16.71 15.64
C GLN A 179 1.09 16.30 16.12
N PHE A 180 1.67 15.27 15.49
CA PHE A 180 3.03 14.81 15.76
C PHE A 180 4.06 15.90 15.47
N LYS A 181 4.01 16.53 14.29
CA LYS A 181 4.96 17.59 13.89
C LYS A 181 4.79 18.89 14.67
N ASP A 182 3.62 19.13 15.24
CA ASP A 182 3.33 20.24 16.16
C ASP A 182 3.81 19.94 17.60
N GLY A 183 4.37 18.75 17.86
CA GLY A 183 4.96 18.36 19.14
C GLY A 183 3.97 17.82 20.17
N GLN A 184 2.78 17.36 19.75
CA GLN A 184 1.85 16.72 20.68
C GLN A 184 2.43 15.40 21.20
N GLU A 185 2.54 15.30 22.52
CA GLU A 185 3.07 14.11 23.20
C GLU A 185 2.03 12.99 23.33
N GLN A 186 0.75 13.26 23.11
CA GLN A 186 -0.32 12.29 23.31
C GLN A 186 -1.32 12.39 22.17
N ILE A 187 -1.32 11.39 21.29
CA ILE A 187 -2.14 11.38 20.07
C ILE A 187 -3.07 10.17 20.09
N TRP A 188 -4.32 10.39 19.70
CA TRP A 188 -5.29 9.30 19.53
C TRP A 188 -5.10 8.66 18.16
N LEU A 189 -4.83 7.36 18.13
CA LEU A 189 -4.66 6.58 16.92
C LEU A 189 -5.79 5.58 16.78
N LYS A 190 -6.31 5.45 15.56
CA LYS A 190 -7.35 4.48 15.24
C LYS A 190 -6.74 3.08 15.19
N ARG A 191 -7.52 2.10 15.63
CA ARG A 191 -7.28 0.67 15.45
C ARG A 191 -8.48 0.07 14.75
N MET A 192 -8.20 -0.68 13.69
CA MET A 192 -9.24 -1.32 12.90
C MET A 192 -8.91 -2.80 12.72
N GLY A 193 -9.72 -3.67 13.33
CA GLY A 193 -9.72 -5.09 13.08
C GLY A 193 -10.52 -5.46 11.83
N ARG A 194 -10.89 -6.74 11.71
CA ARG A 194 -11.48 -7.30 10.49
C ARG A 194 -13.01 -7.34 10.50
N ASP A 195 -13.63 -7.22 11.67
CA ASP A 195 -15.08 -7.21 11.86
C ASP A 195 -15.60 -5.82 12.27
N GLU A 196 -16.91 -5.64 12.22
CA GLU A 196 -17.57 -4.36 12.48
C GLU A 196 -17.39 -3.83 13.91
N ALA A 197 -17.19 -4.72 14.90
CA ALA A 197 -17.06 -4.33 16.30
C ALA A 197 -15.61 -4.04 16.70
N SER A 198 -14.64 -4.41 15.86
CA SER A 198 -13.22 -4.20 16.09
C SER A 198 -12.75 -2.82 15.61
N LEU A 199 -13.35 -1.75 16.15
CA LEU A 199 -12.93 -0.37 15.89
C LEU A 199 -12.84 0.43 17.20
N TRP A 200 -11.65 0.92 17.51
CA TRP A 200 -11.40 1.73 18.71
C TRP A 200 -10.27 2.74 18.49
N TYR A 201 -10.10 3.63 19.46
CA TYR A 201 -8.98 4.58 19.49
C TYR A 201 -8.12 4.31 20.72
N GLU A 202 -6.81 4.37 20.53
CA GLU A 202 -5.82 4.27 21.59
C GLU A 202 -5.07 5.57 21.72
N LYS A 203 -4.85 6.04 22.96
CA LYS A 203 -4.01 7.20 23.21
C LYS A 203 -2.57 6.73 23.32
N VAL A 204 -1.73 7.19 22.41
CA VAL A 204 -0.31 6.79 22.32
C VAL A 204 0.59 7.92 22.79
N ASP A 205 1.60 7.56 23.58
CA ASP A 205 2.64 8.45 24.05
C ASP A 205 3.72 8.65 22.99
N PHE A 206 3.74 9.85 22.42
CA PHE A 206 4.73 10.34 21.48
C PHE A 206 5.82 11.18 22.16
N GLY A 207 5.79 11.41 23.46
CA GLY A 207 6.85 12.12 24.21
C GLY A 207 8.27 11.66 23.84
N PRO A 208 8.59 10.34 23.86
CA PRO A 208 9.92 9.84 23.55
C PRO A 208 10.20 9.63 22.05
N VAL A 209 9.26 9.93 21.15
CA VAL A 209 9.35 9.58 19.72
C VAL A 209 9.87 10.75 18.90
N GLN A 210 11.01 10.69 18.23
CA GLN A 210 11.42 11.76 17.29
C GLN A 210 11.01 11.47 15.85
N VAL A 211 10.89 10.20 15.49
CA VAL A 211 10.57 9.76 14.12
C VAL A 211 9.28 8.95 14.09
N LEU A 212 8.32 9.40 13.29
CA LEU A 212 7.13 8.61 12.97
C LEU A 212 7.37 7.89 11.65
N ILE A 213 7.46 6.57 11.68
CA ILE A 213 7.52 5.73 10.48
C ILE A 213 6.10 5.29 10.13
N ILE A 214 5.67 5.58 8.91
CA ILE A 214 4.36 5.18 8.38
C ILE A 214 4.58 4.12 7.31
N GLU A 215 4.26 2.87 7.63
CA GLU A 215 4.28 1.79 6.65
C GLU A 215 2.93 1.74 5.95
N TRP A 216 2.95 1.92 4.63
CA TRP A 216 1.70 2.01 3.89
C TRP A 216 1.88 1.96 2.37
N THR A 217 0.97 1.27 1.66
CA THR A 217 0.92 1.31 0.20
C THR A 217 0.70 2.73 -0.32
N HIS A 218 -0.16 3.53 0.32
CA HIS A 218 -0.49 4.89 -0.10
C HIS A 218 0.38 5.97 0.57
N GLY A 219 1.46 5.59 1.26
CA GLY A 219 2.30 6.49 2.03
C GLY A 219 2.96 7.61 1.22
N ASN A 220 3.07 7.45 -0.10
CA ASN A 220 3.58 8.46 -1.03
C ASN A 220 2.49 9.01 -1.96
N SER A 221 1.20 8.85 -1.63
CA SER A 221 0.06 9.35 -2.42
C SER A 221 0.04 10.88 -2.50
N ASP A 222 -0.55 11.46 -3.55
CA ASP A 222 -0.82 12.90 -3.64
C ASP A 222 -1.97 13.36 -2.72
N GLY A 223 -2.80 12.41 -2.28
CA GLY A 223 -3.86 12.66 -1.29
C GLY A 223 -3.35 12.82 0.14
N TYR A 224 -2.05 12.66 0.37
CA TYR A 224 -1.44 12.64 1.70
C TYR A 224 -0.17 13.51 1.74
N ARG A 225 -0.11 14.43 2.70
CA ARG A 225 1.01 15.37 2.89
C ARG A 225 1.63 15.27 4.28
N GLY A 226 2.84 15.79 4.40
CA GLY A 226 3.56 15.94 5.67
C GLY A 226 4.70 14.95 5.86
N VAL A 227 4.87 13.99 4.95
CA VAL A 227 6.05 13.12 4.86
C VAL A 227 7.28 13.95 4.53
N ASP A 228 8.35 13.72 5.28
CA ASP A 228 9.65 14.33 5.04
C ASP A 228 10.57 13.43 4.21
N ILE A 229 10.56 12.11 4.49
CA ILE A 229 11.43 11.13 3.82
C ILE A 229 10.60 9.94 3.31
N PRO A 230 10.18 9.95 2.04
CA PRO A 230 9.54 8.81 1.40
C PRO A 230 10.54 7.76 0.93
N ILE A 231 10.37 6.53 1.44
CA ILE A 231 11.11 5.33 1.04
C ILE A 231 10.20 4.46 0.17
N LEU A 232 10.62 4.16 -1.06
CA LEU A 232 9.93 3.26 -1.98
C LEU A 232 10.65 1.91 -2.01
N LEU A 233 9.93 0.85 -1.65
CA LEU A 233 10.32 -0.53 -1.88
C LEU A 233 9.82 -0.94 -3.27
N ASN A 234 10.74 -0.96 -4.21
CA ASN A 234 10.46 -1.31 -5.58
C ASN A 234 10.35 -2.84 -5.76
N SER A 235 9.36 -3.25 -6.55
CA SER A 235 9.23 -4.59 -7.12
C SER A 235 8.81 -4.42 -8.57
N THR A 236 9.57 -5.04 -9.47
CA THR A 236 9.29 -5.01 -10.90
C THR A 236 8.01 -5.82 -11.21
N PRO A 237 7.33 -5.55 -12.34
CA PRO A 237 6.27 -6.39 -12.89
C PRO A 237 6.56 -7.90 -12.87
N GLN A 238 7.72 -8.38 -13.37
CA GLN A 238 8.02 -9.82 -13.32
C GLN A 238 8.19 -10.34 -11.90
N GLU A 239 8.82 -9.58 -11.00
CA GLU A 239 8.98 -9.99 -9.60
C GLU A 239 7.64 -10.07 -8.88
N THR A 240 6.76 -9.11 -9.15
CA THR A 240 5.39 -9.07 -8.64
C THR A 240 4.59 -10.27 -9.17
N LEU A 241 4.70 -10.59 -10.46
CA LEU A 241 4.09 -11.78 -11.06
C LEU A 241 4.65 -13.09 -10.49
N ALA A 242 5.96 -13.17 -10.29
CA ALA A 242 6.62 -14.34 -9.71
C ALA A 242 6.15 -14.57 -8.27
N HIS A 243 6.04 -13.51 -7.47
CA HIS A 243 5.49 -13.55 -6.12
C HIS A 243 4.00 -13.97 -6.10
N ARG A 244 3.20 -13.52 -7.07
CA ARG A 244 1.81 -14.00 -7.23
C ARG A 244 1.77 -15.49 -7.54
N ARG A 245 2.61 -15.97 -8.47
CA ARG A 245 2.69 -17.38 -8.84
C ARG A 245 3.12 -18.29 -7.68
N SER A 246 4.02 -17.85 -6.81
CA SER A 246 4.39 -18.63 -5.62
C SER A 246 3.22 -18.72 -4.65
N ARG A 247 2.52 -17.61 -4.35
CA ARG A 247 1.36 -17.63 -3.45
C ARG A 247 0.19 -18.48 -3.97
N ASN A 248 -0.01 -18.54 -5.29
CA ASN A 248 -1.02 -19.42 -5.90
C ASN A 248 -0.69 -20.91 -5.74
N ARG A 249 0.59 -21.28 -5.60
CA ARG A 249 0.97 -22.67 -5.29
C ARG A 249 0.68 -23.03 -3.84
N ASP A 250 0.68 -22.05 -2.95
CA ASP A 250 0.48 -22.21 -1.50
C ASP A 250 -1.00 -22.03 -1.08
N GLY A 251 -1.94 -22.07 -2.03
CA GLY A 251 -3.39 -22.15 -1.76
C GLY A 251 -4.15 -20.82 -1.66
N ALA A 252 -3.51 -19.67 -1.94
CA ALA A 252 -4.24 -18.42 -2.13
C ALA A 252 -4.84 -18.37 -3.54
N ILE A 253 -6.15 -18.10 -3.68
CA ILE A 253 -6.81 -17.96 -4.99
C ILE A 253 -6.62 -16.52 -5.47
N ASP A 254 -5.58 -16.23 -6.26
CA ASP A 254 -5.45 -14.96 -6.98
C ASP A 254 -6.45 -14.97 -8.15
N SER A 255 -7.54 -14.21 -8.02
CA SER A 255 -8.56 -14.06 -9.05
C SER A 255 -8.15 -12.99 -10.08
N ALA A 256 -8.74 -13.02 -11.28
CA ALA A 256 -8.52 -11.96 -12.28
C ALA A 256 -8.90 -10.57 -11.72
N PHE A 257 -9.89 -10.50 -10.83
CA PHE A 257 -10.28 -9.28 -10.15
C PHE A 257 -9.19 -8.78 -9.17
N THR A 258 -8.66 -9.67 -8.33
CA THR A 258 -7.56 -9.35 -7.41
C THR A 258 -6.32 -8.87 -8.17
N THR A 259 -5.99 -9.54 -9.28
CA THR A 259 -4.90 -9.14 -10.17
C THR A 259 -5.11 -7.73 -10.73
N LEU A 260 -6.32 -7.39 -11.16
CA LEU A 260 -6.66 -6.04 -11.64
C LEU A 260 -6.49 -4.97 -10.55
N VAL A 261 -6.93 -5.23 -9.32
CA VAL A 261 -6.75 -4.32 -8.18
C VAL A 261 -5.26 -4.05 -7.94
N LEU A 262 -4.46 -5.11 -7.87
CA LEU A 262 -3.01 -5.00 -7.64
C LEU A 262 -2.29 -4.28 -8.79
N GLU A 263 -2.74 -4.43 -10.04
CA GLU A 263 -2.20 -3.69 -11.19
C GLU A 263 -2.50 -2.19 -11.10
N ILE A 264 -3.69 -1.82 -10.64
CA ILE A 264 -4.05 -0.41 -10.40
C ILE A 264 -3.19 0.16 -9.27
N GLU A 265 -3.07 -0.54 -8.14
CA GLU A 265 -2.21 -0.12 -7.01
C GLU A 265 -0.74 0.03 -7.42
N GLN A 266 -0.21 -0.93 -8.19
CA GLN A 266 1.18 -0.87 -8.66
C GLN A 266 1.42 0.35 -9.55
N ARG A 267 0.48 0.68 -10.43
CA ARG A 267 0.57 1.87 -11.28
C ARG A 267 0.46 3.16 -10.49
N LEU A 268 -0.38 3.20 -9.45
CA LEU A 268 -0.39 4.32 -8.52
C LEU A 268 1.00 4.48 -7.88
N LEU A 269 1.59 3.42 -7.33
CA LEU A 269 2.96 3.46 -6.77
C LEU A 269 3.99 3.99 -7.77
N GLN A 270 3.96 3.53 -9.02
CA GLN A 270 4.85 4.00 -10.08
C GLN A 270 4.70 5.49 -10.35
N THR A 271 3.46 6.00 -10.41
CA THR A 271 3.21 7.44 -10.63
C THR A 271 3.76 8.30 -9.50
N GLN A 272 3.86 7.74 -8.29
CA GLN A 272 4.35 8.43 -7.11
C GLN A 272 5.86 8.25 -6.87
N ALA A 273 6.51 7.31 -7.56
CA ALA A 273 7.94 7.02 -7.44
C ALA A 273 8.88 8.24 -7.57
N PRO A 274 8.62 9.25 -8.43
CA PRO A 274 9.48 10.44 -8.51
C PRO A 274 9.62 11.22 -7.20
N LYS A 275 8.65 11.08 -6.27
CA LYS A 275 8.69 11.76 -4.97
C LYS A 275 9.56 11.04 -3.93
N ALA A 276 9.91 9.77 -4.17
CA ALA A 276 10.71 8.99 -3.23
C ALA A 276 12.12 9.59 -3.08
N ARG A 277 12.58 9.75 -1.84
CA ARG A 277 13.95 10.16 -1.52
C ARG A 277 14.91 8.99 -1.41
N ILE A 278 14.38 7.80 -1.13
CA ILE A 278 15.12 6.55 -1.08
C ILE A 278 14.32 5.53 -1.89
N ILE A 279 14.92 4.97 -2.95
CA ILE A 279 14.32 3.90 -3.74
C ILE A 279 15.19 2.66 -3.55
N VAL A 280 14.54 1.53 -3.28
CA VAL A 280 15.24 0.29 -2.94
C VAL A 280 14.71 -0.84 -3.81
N ALA A 281 15.61 -1.50 -4.54
CA ALA A 281 15.30 -2.68 -5.32
C ALA A 281 14.92 -3.86 -4.43
N LYS A 282 14.37 -4.92 -5.03
CA LYS A 282 13.98 -6.14 -4.32
C LYS A 282 15.15 -6.78 -3.57
N ASP A 283 16.34 -6.79 -4.18
CA ASP A 283 17.58 -7.35 -3.63
C ASP A 283 18.23 -6.50 -2.53
N GLY A 284 17.73 -5.29 -2.29
CA GLY A 284 18.25 -4.35 -1.29
C GLY A 284 19.16 -3.26 -1.85
N THR A 285 19.41 -3.22 -3.16
CA THR A 285 20.21 -2.18 -3.81
C THR A 285 19.49 -0.82 -3.75
N LEU A 286 20.20 0.24 -3.37
CA LEU A 286 19.70 1.61 -3.49
C LEU A 286 19.72 2.04 -4.95
N LEU A 287 18.62 2.60 -5.44
CA LEU A 287 18.47 3.04 -6.81
C LEU A 287 18.42 4.56 -6.88
N SER A 288 19.09 5.11 -7.89
CA SER A 288 18.71 6.44 -8.37
C SER A 288 17.34 6.35 -9.05
N TYR A 289 16.63 7.47 -9.18
CA TYR A 289 15.38 7.49 -9.94
C TYR A 289 15.58 7.06 -11.41
N ALA A 290 16.72 7.39 -12.01
CA ALA A 290 17.06 6.96 -13.37
C ALA A 290 17.24 5.43 -13.47
N ASP A 291 17.91 4.82 -12.51
CA ASP A 291 18.08 3.35 -12.46
C ASP A 291 16.76 2.64 -12.20
N TYR A 292 15.90 3.21 -11.35
CA TYR A 292 14.54 2.75 -11.15
C TYR A 292 13.76 2.75 -12.47
N VAL A 293 13.71 3.87 -13.19
CA VAL A 293 13.00 3.98 -14.48
C VAL A 293 13.53 2.95 -15.48
N LYS A 294 14.85 2.77 -15.55
CA LYS A 294 15.48 1.76 -16.41
C LYS A 294 15.02 0.34 -16.04
N GLN A 295 15.06 -0.03 -14.76
CA GLN A 295 14.58 -1.34 -14.29
C GLN A 295 13.10 -1.56 -14.63
N MET A 296 12.26 -0.55 -14.44
CA MET A 296 10.83 -0.64 -14.75
C MET A 296 10.57 -0.85 -16.25
N HIS A 297 11.32 -0.18 -17.13
CA HIS A 297 11.19 -0.40 -18.57
C HIS A 297 11.71 -1.76 -19.04
N GLU A 298 12.86 -2.21 -18.54
CA GLU A 298 13.41 -3.54 -18.87
C GLU A 298 12.50 -4.66 -18.39
N SER A 299 11.72 -4.41 -17.34
CA SER A 299 10.74 -5.34 -16.78
C SER A 299 9.37 -5.37 -17.49
N GLU A 300 9.15 -4.52 -18.49
CA GLU A 300 7.90 -4.53 -19.28
C GLU A 300 8.07 -5.23 -20.64
N GLY A 301 9.32 -5.54 -21.03
CA GLY A 301 9.69 -6.19 -22.28
C GLY A 301 9.69 -7.71 -22.27
#